data_AF-A0A917MNR0-F1
#
_entry.id   AF-A0A917MNR0-F1
#
_cell.length_a   1.000
_cell.length_b   1.000
_cell.length_c   1.000
_cell.angle_alpha   90.00
_cell.angle_beta   90.00
_cell.angle_gamma   90.00
#
_symmetry.space_group_name_H-M   'P 1'
#
loop_
_entity.id
_entity.type
_entity.pdbx_description
1 polymer ?
#
loop_
_entity_poly.entity_id
_entity_poly.type
_entity_poly.pdbx_seq_one_letter_code
_entity_poly.pdbx_strand_id
1 'polypeptide(L)'
;MSDFGATYDEMESTAAKLDDGKKSIDDLLSELQGYVDELTESGFKTEKASGKYRDGYEELTNGLKDASEGVSEMAQALRDMADAIRDMDTQLAGG
;
A
#
# COMPACT_ATOMS: atom_id res chain seq x y z
N MET A 1 19.01 -27.74 -6.24
CA MET A 1 18.57 -26.83 -5.16
C MET A 1 18.73 -25.35 -5.55
N SER A 2 18.68 -24.97 -6.84
CA SER A 2 18.85 -23.56 -7.27
C SER A 2 17.52 -22.85 -7.58
N ASP A 3 16.41 -23.57 -7.53
CA ASP A 3 15.08 -23.05 -7.92
C ASP A 3 14.47 -22.19 -6.81
N PHE A 4 14.64 -22.60 -5.55
CA PHE A 4 14.08 -21.89 -4.40
C PHE A 4 14.80 -20.59 -4.03
N GLY A 5 16.11 -20.50 -4.32
CA GLY A 5 16.93 -19.30 -4.13
C GLY A 5 16.35 -18.06 -4.82
N ALA A 6 16.05 -18.24 -6.12
CA ALA A 6 15.42 -17.21 -6.91
C ALA A 6 14.02 -16.88 -6.38
N THR A 7 13.25 -17.88 -5.93
CA THR A 7 11.85 -17.69 -5.52
C THR A 7 11.68 -16.83 -4.26
N TYR A 8 12.49 -17.01 -3.19
CA TYR A 8 12.37 -16.14 -2.01
C TYR A 8 12.91 -14.73 -2.27
N ASP A 9 13.99 -14.60 -3.06
CA ASP A 9 14.54 -13.29 -3.46
C ASP A 9 13.53 -12.52 -4.33
N GLU A 10 12.79 -13.21 -5.20
CA GLU A 10 11.69 -12.66 -5.98
C GLU A 10 10.51 -12.22 -5.10
N MET A 11 10.16 -13.01 -4.09
CA MET A 11 9.13 -12.65 -3.10
C MET A 11 9.53 -11.41 -2.29
N GLU A 12 10.76 -11.37 -1.76
CA GLU A 12 11.29 -10.19 -1.03
C GLU A 12 11.34 -8.96 -1.95
N SER A 13 11.82 -9.11 -3.19
CA SER A 13 11.84 -8.00 -4.17
C SER A 13 10.44 -7.51 -4.51
N THR A 14 9.47 -8.40 -4.64
CA THR A 14 8.07 -8.03 -4.91
C THR A 14 7.45 -7.34 -3.71
N ALA A 15 7.69 -7.83 -2.49
CA ALA A 15 7.26 -7.17 -1.26
C ALA A 15 7.84 -5.76 -1.11
N ALA A 16 9.10 -5.54 -1.50
CA ALA A 16 9.71 -4.21 -1.50
C ALA A 16 9.03 -3.26 -2.50
N LYS A 17 8.72 -3.75 -3.72
CA LYS A 17 7.98 -2.95 -4.71
C LYS A 17 6.56 -2.60 -4.25
N LEU A 18 5.90 -3.50 -3.51
CA LEU A 18 4.60 -3.22 -2.92
C LEU A 18 4.68 -2.13 -1.86
N ASP A 19 5.69 -2.15 -0.98
CA ASP A 19 5.92 -1.09 0.01
C ASP A 19 6.18 0.27 -0.68
N ASP A 20 6.98 0.29 -1.75
CA ASP A 20 7.23 1.51 -2.53
C ASP A 20 5.94 2.04 -3.20
N GLY A 21 5.12 1.13 -3.73
CA GLY A 21 3.80 1.45 -4.29
C GLY A 21 2.86 2.02 -3.24
N LYS A 22 2.83 1.43 -2.04
CA LYS A 22 2.07 1.93 -0.88
C LYS A 22 2.47 3.35 -0.53
N LYS A 23 3.77 3.62 -0.40
CA LYS A 23 4.29 4.96 -0.10
C LYS A 23 3.85 5.98 -1.16
N SER A 24 3.90 5.59 -2.43
CA SER A 24 3.46 6.44 -3.53
C SER A 24 1.95 6.76 -3.47
N ILE A 25 1.13 5.82 -3.02
CA ILE A 25 -0.31 6.04 -2.78
C ILE A 25 -0.52 7.02 -1.61
N ASP A 26 0.19 6.85 -0.50
CA ASP A 26 0.09 7.71 0.68
C ASP A 26 0.53 9.15 0.37
N ASP A 27 1.60 9.32 -0.41
CA ASP A 27 2.10 10.63 -0.87
C ASP A 27 1.07 11.32 -1.79
N LEU A 28 0.52 10.59 -2.77
CA LEU A 28 -0.51 11.10 -3.67
C LEU A 28 -1.78 11.52 -2.90
N LEU A 29 -2.20 10.72 -1.93
CA LEU A 29 -3.35 11.03 -1.08
C LEU A 29 -3.16 12.35 -0.34
N SER A 30 -1.99 12.53 0.24
CA SER A 30 -1.63 13.75 0.97
C SER A 30 -1.63 14.98 0.06
N GLU A 31 -1.15 14.84 -1.18
CA GLU A 31 -1.19 15.91 -2.18
C GLU A 31 -2.63 16.28 -2.57
N LEU A 32 -3.48 15.28 -2.86
CA LEU A 32 -4.89 15.49 -3.19
C LEU A 32 -5.64 16.16 -2.03
N GLN A 33 -5.27 15.87 -0.78
CA GLN A 33 -5.82 16.53 0.40
C GLN A 33 -5.54 18.03 0.39
N GLY A 34 -4.29 18.40 0.11
CA GLY A 34 -3.88 19.80 0.02
C GLY A 34 -4.72 20.60 -0.97
N TYR A 35 -5.00 20.04 -2.15
CA TYR A 35 -5.85 20.72 -3.15
C TYR A 35 -7.30 20.91 -2.69
N VAL A 36 -7.84 19.94 -1.96
CA VAL A 36 -9.19 20.04 -1.40
C VAL A 36 -9.25 21.11 -0.31
N ASP A 37 -8.27 21.11 0.58
CA ASP A 37 -8.17 22.08 1.66
C ASP A 37 -8.05 23.51 1.09
N GLU A 38 -7.15 23.74 0.12
CA GLU A 38 -7.01 25.02 -0.58
C GLU A 38 -8.30 25.50 -1.25
N LEU A 39 -9.03 24.59 -1.91
CA LEU A 39 -10.31 24.92 -2.55
C LEU A 39 -11.38 25.32 -1.51
N THR A 40 -11.43 24.64 -0.37
CA THR A 40 -12.39 24.97 0.69
C THR A 40 -12.04 26.26 1.44
N GLU A 41 -10.75 26.55 1.61
CA GLU A 41 -10.25 27.80 2.20
C GLU A 41 -10.46 29.01 1.30
N SER A 42 -10.23 28.86 -0.02
CA SER A 42 -10.37 29.92 -1.03
C SER A 42 -11.81 30.37 -1.31
N GLY A 43 -12.80 29.81 -0.62
CA GLY A 43 -14.17 30.32 -0.64
C GLY A 43 -15.13 29.58 -1.56
N PHE A 44 -14.82 28.34 -1.95
CA PHE A 44 -15.77 27.42 -2.59
C PHE A 44 -16.88 27.02 -1.59
N LYS A 45 -17.73 27.97 -1.19
CA LYS A 45 -18.73 27.88 -0.11
C LYS A 45 -20.17 28.06 -0.60
N THR A 46 -20.50 27.58 -1.78
CA THR A 46 -21.92 27.24 -2.02
C THR A 46 -22.21 25.99 -1.19
N GLU A 47 -22.92 26.14 -0.06
CA GLU A 47 -23.10 25.11 0.99
C GLU A 47 -23.35 23.67 0.47
N LYS A 48 -24.09 23.52 -0.63
CA LYS A 48 -24.37 22.21 -1.25
C LYS A 48 -23.20 21.60 -2.03
N ALA A 49 -22.40 22.42 -2.71
CA ALA A 49 -21.28 21.95 -3.51
C ALA A 49 -20.09 21.58 -2.61
N SER A 50 -19.86 22.36 -1.55
CA SER A 50 -18.81 22.10 -0.56
C SER A 50 -19.07 20.81 0.25
N GLY A 51 -20.33 20.52 0.59
CA GLY A 51 -20.69 19.30 1.31
C GLY A 51 -20.42 18.03 0.50
N LYS A 52 -20.99 17.92 -0.71
CA LYS A 52 -20.77 16.75 -1.58
C LYS A 52 -19.30 16.52 -1.95
N TYR A 53 -18.56 17.60 -2.14
CA TYR A 53 -17.14 17.51 -2.45
C TYR A 53 -16.35 16.94 -1.27
N ARG A 54 -16.65 17.41 -0.05
CA ARG A 54 -16.05 16.87 1.18
C ARG A 54 -16.38 15.39 1.38
N ASP A 55 -17.65 15.01 1.23
CA ASP A 55 -18.09 13.62 1.41
C ASP A 55 -17.37 12.68 0.42
N GLY A 56 -17.32 13.06 -0.86
CA GLY A 56 -16.62 12.27 -1.88
C GLY A 56 -15.11 12.21 -1.66
N TYR A 57 -14.51 13.27 -1.10
CA TYR A 57 -13.10 13.29 -0.75
C TYR A 57 -12.79 12.40 0.47
N GLU A 58 -13.64 12.40 1.50
CA GLU A 58 -13.54 11.45 2.62
C GLU A 58 -13.68 10.01 2.14
N GLU A 59 -14.64 9.72 1.26
CA GLU A 59 -14.82 8.38 0.67
C GLU A 59 -13.58 7.93 -0.12
N LEU A 60 -13.02 8.81 -0.96
CA LEU A 60 -11.79 8.55 -1.70
C LEU A 60 -10.61 8.28 -0.76
N THR A 61 -10.45 9.11 0.27
CA THR A 61 -9.35 9.01 1.24
C THR A 61 -9.42 7.69 2.00
N ASN A 62 -10.62 7.32 2.47
CA ASN A 62 -10.84 6.05 3.16
C ASN A 62 -10.57 4.86 2.23
N GLY A 63 -11.12 4.86 1.01
CA GLY A 63 -10.92 3.75 0.06
C GLY A 63 -9.45 3.56 -0.35
N LEU A 64 -8.69 4.65 -0.50
CA LEU A 64 -7.26 4.56 -0.80
C LEU A 64 -6.43 4.17 0.42
N LYS A 65 -6.83 4.55 1.63
CA LYS A 65 -6.22 4.05 2.87
C LYS A 65 -6.42 2.55 3.02
N ASP A 66 -7.64 2.05 2.79
CA ASP A 66 -7.94 0.62 2.79
C ASP A 66 -7.10 -0.13 1.73
N ALA A 67 -6.95 0.46 0.54
CA ALA A 67 -6.08 -0.11 -0.50
C ALA A 67 -4.60 -0.12 -0.09
N SER A 68 -4.10 0.95 0.55
CA SER A 68 -2.74 1.06 1.09
C SER A 68 -2.47 0.00 2.17
N GLU A 69 -3.44 -0.25 3.06
CA GLU A 69 -3.40 -1.33 4.04
C GLU A 69 -3.35 -2.71 3.36
N GLY A 70 -4.22 -2.97 2.38
CA GLY A 70 -4.21 -4.24 1.63
C GLY A 70 -2.89 -4.51 0.89
N VAL A 71 -2.24 -3.46 0.35
CA VAL A 71 -0.90 -3.57 -0.26
C VAL A 71 0.14 -3.97 0.80
N SER A 72 0.07 -3.38 2.00
CA SER A 72 0.95 -3.73 3.11
C SER A 72 0.77 -5.18 3.56
N GLU A 73 -0.46 -5.67 3.64
CA GLU A 73 -0.76 -7.06 3.99
C GLU A 73 -0.20 -8.04 2.96
N MET A 74 -0.34 -7.73 1.66
CA MET A 74 0.25 -8.53 0.58
C MET A 74 1.78 -8.58 0.67
N ALA A 75 2.42 -7.43 0.93
CA ALA A 75 3.87 -7.38 1.11
C ALA A 75 4.33 -8.22 2.30
N GLN A 76 3.59 -8.20 3.42
CA GLN A 76 3.88 -9.03 4.58
C GLN A 76 3.70 -10.52 4.27
N ALA A 77 2.61 -10.91 3.61
CA ALA A 77 2.36 -12.30 3.25
C ALA A 77 3.45 -12.89 2.34
N LEU A 78 4.02 -12.09 1.43
CA LEU A 78 5.15 -12.51 0.61
C LEU A 78 6.42 -12.75 1.44
N ARG A 79 6.70 -11.90 2.44
CA ARG A 79 7.84 -12.06 3.36
C ARG A 79 7.67 -13.32 4.22
N ASP A 80 6.48 -13.51 4.79
CA ASP A 80 6.17 -14.69 5.60
C ASP A 80 6.34 -15.99 4.79
N MET A 81 5.93 -15.98 3.52
CA MET A 81 6.11 -17.11 2.61
C MET A 81 7.59 -17.36 2.27
N ALA A 82 8.36 -16.30 2.03
CA ALA A 82 9.80 -16.39 1.78
C ALA A 82 10.54 -17.02 2.97
N ASP A 83 10.21 -16.58 4.19
CA ASP A 83 10.80 -17.11 5.43
C ASP A 83 10.42 -18.59 5.64
N ALA A 84 9.15 -18.95 5.46
CA ALA A 84 8.70 -20.34 5.60
C ALA A 84 9.40 -21.30 4.62
N ILE A 85 9.66 -20.84 3.39
CA ILE A 85 10.39 -21.59 2.38
C ILE A 85 11.87 -21.76 2.78
N ARG A 86 12.51 -20.69 3.26
CA ARG A 86 13.91 -20.70 3.71
C ARG A 86 14.12 -21.65 4.90
N ASP A 87 13.18 -21.67 5.84
CA ASP A 87 13.19 -22.58 6.98
C ASP A 87 13.01 -24.05 6.56
N MET A 88 12.14 -24.31 5.58
CA MET A 88 11.95 -25.66 5.03
C MET A 88 13.23 -26.16 4.33
N ASP A 89 13.88 -25.32 3.54
CA ASP A 89 15.13 -25.68 2.83
C ASP A 89 16.26 -25.98 3.82
N THR A 90 16.39 -25.17 4.88
CA THR A 90 17.40 -25.38 5.94
C THR A 90 17.21 -26.72 6.64
N GLN A 91 15.96 -27.12 6.91
CA GLN A 91 15.65 -28.42 7.51
C GLN A 91 15.96 -29.59 6.57
N LEU A 92 15.66 -29.45 5.28
CA LEU A 92 15.92 -30.48 4.27
C LEU A 92 17.42 -30.64 3.97
N ALA A 93 18.20 -29.57 4.03
CA ALA A 93 19.64 -29.59 3.81
C ALA A 93 20.43 -30.10 5.03
N GLY A 94 19.85 -29.99 6.23
CA GLY A 94 20.44 -30.44 7.49
C GLY A 94 20.11 -31.88 7.92
N GLY A 95 19.17 -32.54 7.22
CA GLY A 95 18.77 -33.95 7.45
C GLY A 95 19.38 -34.90 6.43
#